data_AF-A0A6I1MST9-F1
#
_entry.id   AF-A0A6I1MST9-F1
#
_cell.length_a   1.000
_cell.length_b   1.000
_cell.length_c   1.000
_cell.angle_alpha   90.00
_cell.angle_beta   90.00
_cell.angle_gamma   90.00
#
_symmetry.space_group_name_H-M   'P 1'
#
loop_
_entity.id
_entity.type
_entity.pdbx_description
1 polymer ?
#
loop_
_entity_poly.entity_id
_entity_poly.type
_entity_poly.pdbx_seq_one_letter_code
_entity_poly.pdbx_strand_id
1 'polypeptide(L)'
;MNVFSAGTPVTLAVPLVDYVGNQVDVARVEYRVTDQEGIEIVPLTQLTDFVAGSDVATVSIAPLGNTLKAGAKQALRVVELNCTLADSNTWMTSASYVISTLDPLVAGANSFMTYAQAEFTSISVPNLDSWNAADPRARIAALIDAREHICQLSFTPLNAGVNWGQDSLNYIPEGTRSTNYVGGLLSPGGDLSQLTPDQFSQLPPRFIDALAKAQLVEADSILAGDSVERKRRDGLIQDVVGESSQTFRQGKPLDMPVSRRALRYLSLYITFAKRIGRG
;
A
#
# COMPACT_ATOMS: atom_id res chain seq x y z
N MET A 1 14.27 4.24 11.73
CA MET A 1 13.29 5.34 11.57
C MET A 1 11.99 4.94 12.24
N ASN A 2 11.51 5.77 13.16
CA ASN A 2 10.34 5.46 13.99
C ASN A 2 9.04 5.84 13.29
N VAL A 3 7.96 5.08 13.52
CA VAL A 3 6.65 5.31 12.91
C VAL A 3 5.60 5.44 14.01
N PHE A 4 4.78 6.48 13.92
CA PHE A 4 3.74 6.80 14.89
C PHE A 4 2.37 6.92 14.21
N SER A 5 1.31 6.77 14.99
CA SER A 5 -0.05 6.98 14.49
C SER A 5 -0.34 8.46 14.27
N ALA A 6 -1.04 8.78 13.19
CA ALA A 6 -1.51 10.13 12.95
C ALA A 6 -2.47 10.58 14.07
N GLY A 7 -2.37 11.85 14.49
CA GLY A 7 -3.21 12.44 15.52
C GLY A 7 -2.87 12.04 16.96
N THR A 8 -1.78 11.28 17.20
CA THR A 8 -1.28 11.02 18.55
C THR A 8 -0.13 11.95 18.91
N PRO A 9 0.08 12.27 20.21
CA PRO A 9 1.30 12.96 20.62
C PRO A 9 2.52 12.05 20.34
N VAL A 10 3.62 12.65 19.90
CA VAL A 10 4.86 11.93 19.61
C VAL A 10 5.97 12.49 20.49
N THR A 11 6.61 11.61 21.26
CA THR A 11 7.78 11.94 22.06
C THR A 11 9.02 11.37 21.41
N LEU A 12 9.98 12.23 21.08
CA LEU A 12 11.23 11.86 20.43
C LEU A 12 12.41 12.19 21.35
N ALA A 13 13.22 11.18 21.64
CA ALA A 13 14.50 11.35 22.31
C ALA A 13 15.59 11.55 21.25
N VAL A 14 16.17 12.75 21.20
CA VAL A 14 17.24 13.09 20.27
C VAL A 14 18.56 13.17 21.06
N PRO A 15 19.54 12.28 20.79
CA PRO A 15 20.83 12.32 21.46
C PRO A 15 21.63 13.55 21.02
N LEU A 16 22.20 14.27 21.98
CA LEU A 16 23.02 15.47 21.75
C LEU A 16 24.50 15.08 21.65
N VAL A 17 24.82 14.33 20.59
CA VAL A 17 26.17 13.87 20.27
C VAL A 17 26.70 14.52 19.00
N ASP A 18 28.00 14.80 18.96
CA ASP A 18 28.69 15.30 17.79
C ASP A 18 28.86 14.19 16.72
N TYR A 19 29.45 14.53 15.58
CA TYR A 19 29.72 13.62 14.47
C TYR A 19 30.72 12.51 14.79
N VAL A 20 31.44 12.61 15.91
CA VAL A 20 32.41 11.62 16.42
C VAL A 20 31.81 10.80 17.58
N GLY A 21 30.59 11.13 18.03
CA GLY A 21 29.89 10.48 19.13
C GLY A 21 30.21 11.05 20.52
N ASN A 22 30.91 12.18 20.60
CA ASN A 22 31.13 12.86 21.88
C ASN A 22 29.90 13.67 22.27
N GLN A 23 29.67 13.77 23.58
CA GLN A 23 28.58 14.57 24.11
C GLN A 23 28.82 16.07 23.91
N VAL A 24 27.77 16.78 23.54
CA VAL A 24 27.78 18.23 23.37
C VAL A 24 27.12 18.89 24.58
N ASP A 25 27.81 19.82 25.23
CA ASP A 25 27.25 20.57 26.37
C ASP A 25 26.33 21.69 25.88
N VAL A 26 25.02 21.44 25.97
CA VAL A 26 23.98 22.34 25.46
C VAL A 26 23.30 23.08 26.62
N ALA A 27 23.20 24.40 26.50
CA ALA A 27 22.59 25.28 27.49
C ALA A 27 21.09 25.52 27.23
N ARG A 28 20.71 25.69 25.96
CA ARG A 28 19.30 25.85 25.54
C ARG A 28 19.04 25.12 24.22
N VAL A 29 17.81 24.63 24.06
CA VAL A 29 17.36 23.95 22.85
C VAL A 29 16.09 24.63 22.36
N GLU A 30 16.07 24.97 21.08
CA GLU A 30 14.87 25.32 20.35
C GLU A 30 14.63 24.24 19.30
N TYR A 31 13.38 23.92 19.01
CA TYR A 31 13.03 22.92 18.00
C TYR A 31 12.06 23.49 16.99
N ARG A 32 12.19 23.02 15.75
CA ARG A 32 11.26 23.28 14.65
C ARG A 32 10.85 21.95 14.05
N VAL A 33 9.59 21.84 13.62
CA VAL A 33 9.10 20.64 12.91
C VAL A 33 8.66 21.03 11.52
N THR A 34 9.26 20.39 10.52
CA THR A 34 8.92 20.55 9.10
C THR A 34 8.39 19.25 8.51
N ASP A 35 7.65 19.36 7.41
CA ASP A 35 7.20 18.20 6.62
C ASP A 35 8.19 17.82 5.50
N GLN A 36 7.84 16.80 4.71
CA GLN A 36 8.65 16.36 3.57
C GLN A 36 8.83 17.40 2.44
N GLU A 37 8.00 18.45 2.43
CA GLU A 37 8.06 19.57 1.47
C GLU A 37 8.81 20.77 2.04
N GLY A 38 9.30 20.67 3.29
CA GLY A 38 9.98 21.77 3.99
C GLY A 38 9.02 22.80 4.57
N ILE A 39 7.71 22.51 4.61
CA ILE A 39 6.70 23.39 5.19
C ILE A 39 6.76 23.26 6.71
N GLU A 40 6.81 24.41 7.37
CA GLU A 40 6.82 24.50 8.83
C GLU A 40 5.45 24.14 9.41
N ILE A 41 5.42 23.10 10.26
CA ILE A 41 4.21 22.65 10.97
C ILE A 41 4.22 23.21 12.39
N VAL A 42 5.37 23.11 13.06
CA VAL A 42 5.60 23.68 14.39
C VAL A 42 6.67 24.74 14.24
N PRO A 43 6.36 26.01 14.55
CA PRO A 43 7.35 27.06 14.48
C PRO A 43 8.45 26.85 15.50
N LEU A 44 9.56 27.55 15.30
CA LEU A 44 10.70 27.49 16.21
C LEU A 44 10.22 27.79 17.65
N THR A 45 10.26 26.75 18.49
CA THR A 45 9.71 26.77 19.84
C THR A 45 10.80 26.39 20.82
N GLN A 46 10.91 27.14 21.92
CA GLN A 46 11.87 26.83 22.98
C GLN A 46 11.43 25.59 23.75
N LEU A 47 12.36 24.66 23.97
CA LEU A 47 12.13 23.47 24.79
C LEU A 47 12.32 23.84 26.27
N THR A 48 11.23 24.20 26.95
CA THR A 48 11.25 24.70 28.34
C THR A 48 11.63 23.64 29.37
N ASP A 49 11.36 22.38 29.07
CA ASP A 49 11.60 21.25 29.99
C ASP A 49 13.01 20.67 29.84
N PHE A 50 13.87 21.30 29.02
CA PHE A 50 15.24 20.86 28.83
C PHE A 50 16.11 21.25 30.02
N VAL A 51 16.89 20.28 30.52
CA VAL A 51 17.89 20.49 31.56
C VAL A 51 19.24 20.70 30.89
N ALA A 52 19.89 21.83 31.16
CA ALA A 52 21.22 22.14 30.63
C ALA A 52 22.23 21.03 31.00
N GLY A 53 23.07 20.65 30.04
CA GLY A 53 24.04 19.56 30.19
C GLY A 53 23.45 18.15 30.08
N SER A 54 22.16 18.00 29.76
CA SER A 54 21.57 16.68 29.51
C SER A 54 22.03 16.08 28.18
N ASP A 55 22.27 14.77 28.16
CA ASP A 55 22.73 14.00 27.00
C ASP A 55 21.66 13.87 25.90
N VAL A 56 20.38 14.06 26.25
CA VAL A 56 19.23 13.80 25.38
C VAL A 56 18.23 14.94 25.45
N ALA A 57 17.89 15.51 24.29
CA ALA A 57 16.75 16.40 24.16
C ALA A 57 15.48 15.58 23.91
N THR A 58 14.50 15.69 24.82
CA THR A 58 13.20 15.03 24.66
C THR A 58 12.18 16.01 24.10
N VAL A 59 11.78 15.83 22.85
CA VAL A 59 10.82 16.70 22.16
C VAL A 59 9.46 16.03 22.14
N SER A 60 8.43 16.76 22.60
CA SER A 60 7.03 16.31 22.54
C SER A 60 6.26 17.12 21.50
N ILE A 61 5.82 16.47 20.43
CA ILE A 61 5.00 17.09 19.39
C ILE A 61 3.52 16.82 19.68
N ALA A 62 2.73 17.89 19.77
CA ALA A 62 1.30 17.81 20.04
C ALA A 62 0.52 17.10 18.91
N PRO A 63 -0.65 16.51 19.21
CA PRO A 63 -1.51 15.84 18.22
C PRO A 63 -1.79 16.64 16.94
N LEU A 64 -1.98 17.95 17.06
CA LEU A 64 -2.27 18.83 15.94
C LEU A 64 -1.14 18.88 14.90
N GLY A 65 0.12 18.84 15.34
CA GLY A 65 1.29 18.78 14.46
C GLY A 65 1.51 17.41 13.80
N ASN A 66 0.83 16.38 14.31
CA ASN A 66 0.91 15.00 13.82
C ASN A 66 -0.32 14.61 12.98
N THR A 67 -1.01 15.59 12.38
CA THR A 67 -2.13 15.33 11.48
C THR A 67 -1.64 15.06 10.05
N LEU A 68 -2.37 14.21 9.34
CA LEU A 68 -2.13 13.92 7.92
C LEU A 68 -2.98 14.86 7.06
N LYS A 69 -2.42 15.29 5.93
CA LYS A 69 -3.16 16.02 4.90
C LYS A 69 -4.27 15.13 4.34
N ALA A 70 -5.39 15.71 3.91
CA ALA A 70 -6.49 14.97 3.31
C ALA A 70 -5.99 14.07 2.16
N GLY A 71 -6.30 12.78 2.24
CA GLY A 71 -5.86 11.77 1.25
C GLY A 71 -4.43 11.22 1.45
N ALA A 72 -3.61 11.84 2.30
CA ALA A 72 -2.29 11.32 2.63
C ALA A 72 -2.39 10.18 3.66
N LYS A 73 -1.67 9.09 3.41
CA LYS A 73 -1.64 7.90 4.29
C LYS A 73 -0.45 7.90 5.23
N GLN A 74 0.62 8.54 4.79
CA GLN A 74 1.86 8.69 5.53
C GLN A 74 2.39 10.09 5.27
N ALA A 75 3.12 10.64 6.25
CA ALA A 75 3.88 11.85 6.07
C ALA A 75 5.15 11.79 6.92
N LEU A 76 6.23 12.40 6.43
CA LEU A 76 7.47 12.52 7.16
C LEU A 76 7.40 13.78 8.03
N ARG A 77 7.99 13.71 9.20
CA ARG A 77 8.22 14.85 10.08
C ARG A 77 9.72 14.91 10.37
N VAL A 78 10.31 16.06 10.12
CA VAL A 78 11.71 16.34 10.42
C VAL A 78 11.72 17.30 11.59
N VAL A 79 12.32 16.86 12.70
CA VAL A 79 12.54 17.67 13.89
C VAL A 79 13.96 18.20 13.80
N GLU A 80 14.07 19.50 13.66
CA GLU A 80 15.34 20.22 13.67
C GLU A 80 15.52 20.84 15.05
N LEU A 81 16.68 20.60 15.67
CA LEU A 81 17.08 21.19 16.93
C LEU A 81 18.13 22.26 16.69
N ASN A 82 17.83 23.46 17.16
CA ASN A 82 18.75 24.56 17.28
C ASN A 82 19.23 24.62 18.73
N CYS A 83 20.37 23.99 18.97
CA CYS A 83 21.03 23.99 20.26
C CYS A 83 21.92 25.24 20.38
N THR A 84 21.88 25.93 21.51
CA THR A 84 22.92 26.92 21.84
C THR A 84 23.79 26.37 22.94
N LEU A 85 25.09 26.37 22.67
CA LEU A 85 26.17 25.93 23.54
C LEU A 85 26.41 26.96 24.67
N ALA A 86 27.14 26.55 25.71
CA ALA A 86 27.56 27.44 26.79
C ALA A 86 28.33 28.69 26.28
N ASP A 87 29.09 28.54 25.19
CA ASP A 87 29.89 29.59 24.56
C ASP A 87 29.09 30.51 23.61
N SER A 88 27.76 30.47 23.65
CA SER A 88 26.84 31.20 22.74
C SER A 88 26.89 30.80 21.26
N ASN A 89 27.67 29.77 20.90
CA ASN A 89 27.64 29.17 19.56
C ASN A 89 26.37 28.36 19.35
N THR A 90 25.88 28.33 18.11
CA THR A 90 24.74 27.51 17.71
C THR A 90 25.21 26.21 17.06
N TRP A 91 24.55 25.11 17.42
CA TRP A 91 24.75 23.79 16.85
C TRP A 91 23.40 23.24 16.41
N MET A 92 23.33 22.69 15.20
CA MET A 92 22.09 22.14 14.64
C MET A 92 22.20 20.63 14.51
N THR A 93 21.18 19.93 14.97
CA THR A 93 21.00 18.49 14.75
C THR A 93 19.57 18.20 14.32
N SER A 94 19.32 17.08 13.64
CA SER A 94 17.99 16.74 13.18
C SER A 94 17.67 15.26 13.37
N ALA A 95 16.39 14.98 13.59
CA ALA A 95 15.86 13.63 13.71
C ALA A 95 14.53 13.55 12.95
N SER A 96 14.25 12.41 12.34
CA SER A 96 13.04 12.23 11.52
C SER A 96 12.19 11.05 11.99
N TYR A 97 10.88 11.22 11.85
CA TYR A 97 9.88 10.19 12.11
C TYR A 97 8.77 10.23 11.08
N VAL A 98 8.07 9.11 10.91
CA VAL A 98 6.91 9.02 10.01
C VAL A 98 5.64 8.96 10.83
N ILE A 99 4.63 9.71 10.41
CA ILE A 99 3.25 9.50 10.86
C ILE A 99 2.50 8.69 9.81
N SER A 100 1.69 7.74 10.23
CA SER A 100 0.88 6.88 9.37
C SER A 100 -0.56 6.85 9.84
N THR A 101 -1.52 6.67 8.93
CA THR A 101 -2.89 6.31 9.32
C THR A 101 -2.88 5.01 10.11
N LEU A 102 -3.84 4.87 11.03
CA LEU A 102 -4.05 3.64 11.81
C LEU A 102 -4.25 2.43 10.87
N ASP A 103 -5.04 2.64 9.82
CA ASP A 103 -5.23 1.69 8.73
C ASP A 103 -4.59 2.23 7.44
N PRO A 104 -3.47 1.65 6.97
CA PRO A 104 -2.84 2.07 5.72
C PRO A 104 -3.60 1.58 4.47
N LEU A 105 -4.50 0.60 4.63
CA LEU A 105 -5.30 0.01 3.55
C LEU A 105 -6.76 0.43 3.68
N VAL A 106 -7.24 1.15 2.67
CA VAL A 106 -8.63 1.61 2.55
C VAL A 106 -9.26 0.91 1.34
N ALA A 107 -10.32 0.14 1.60
CA ALA A 107 -11.06 -0.56 0.57
C ALA A 107 -11.63 0.43 -0.47
N GLY A 108 -11.43 0.12 -1.76
CA GLY A 108 -11.84 0.96 -2.88
C GLY A 108 -10.85 2.08 -3.23
N ALA A 109 -9.97 2.51 -2.32
CA ALA A 109 -8.99 3.57 -2.60
C ALA A 109 -7.62 3.02 -3.03
N ASN A 110 -7.00 2.16 -2.21
CA ASN A 110 -5.68 1.59 -2.48
C ASN A 110 -5.58 0.09 -2.21
N SER A 111 -6.68 -0.52 -1.81
CA SER A 111 -6.81 -1.95 -1.65
C SER A 111 -8.26 -2.32 -1.95
N PHE A 112 -8.54 -3.60 -2.19
CA PHE A 112 -9.93 -4.09 -2.22
C PHE A 112 -10.42 -4.51 -0.83
N MET A 113 -9.53 -4.55 0.16
CA MET A 113 -9.84 -4.92 1.55
C MET A 113 -8.94 -4.19 2.56
N THR A 114 -9.36 -4.13 3.82
CA THR A 114 -8.52 -3.63 4.92
C THR A 114 -7.46 -4.66 5.31
N TYR A 115 -6.47 -4.25 6.10
CA TYR A 115 -5.43 -5.20 6.57
C TYR A 115 -6.02 -6.31 7.44
N ALA A 116 -6.93 -5.98 8.36
CA ALA A 116 -7.63 -6.97 9.19
C ALA A 116 -8.47 -7.97 8.36
N GLN A 117 -9.12 -7.48 7.28
CA GLN A 117 -9.83 -8.35 6.35
C GLN A 117 -8.87 -9.29 5.60
N ALA A 118 -7.70 -8.80 5.18
CA ALA A 118 -6.69 -9.63 4.53
C ALA A 118 -6.19 -10.75 5.46
N GLU A 119 -5.94 -10.45 6.74
CA GLU A 119 -5.58 -11.47 7.73
C GLU A 119 -6.70 -12.50 7.90
N PHE A 120 -7.95 -12.07 7.97
CA PHE A 120 -9.09 -12.99 8.05
C PHE A 120 -9.23 -13.87 6.79
N THR A 121 -9.12 -13.27 5.60
CA THR A 121 -9.20 -14.01 4.33
C THR A 121 -8.06 -15.01 4.18
N SER A 122 -6.86 -14.71 4.70
CA SER A 122 -5.69 -15.59 4.66
C SER A 122 -5.91 -16.94 5.34
N ILE A 123 -6.81 -17.01 6.33
CA ILE A 123 -7.18 -18.26 7.00
C ILE A 123 -7.86 -19.23 6.02
N SER A 124 -8.62 -18.69 5.07
CA SER A 124 -9.42 -19.47 4.11
C SER A 124 -8.71 -19.79 2.78
N VAL A 125 -7.57 -19.13 2.52
CA VAL A 125 -6.85 -19.23 1.25
C VAL A 125 -5.58 -20.06 1.45
N PRO A 126 -5.43 -21.22 0.78
CA PRO A 126 -4.26 -22.07 0.95
C PRO A 126 -3.03 -21.54 0.20
N ASN A 127 -1.84 -22.04 0.61
CA ASN A 127 -0.54 -21.79 -0.03
C ASN A 127 -0.11 -20.32 -0.02
N LEU A 128 -0.14 -19.69 1.15
CA LEU A 128 0.26 -18.29 1.37
C LEU A 128 1.59 -18.20 2.13
N ASP A 129 2.58 -19.00 1.73
CA ASP A 129 3.84 -19.14 2.48
C ASP A 129 4.63 -17.83 2.51
N SER A 130 4.69 -17.11 1.38
CA SER A 130 5.43 -15.85 1.27
C SER A 130 4.72 -14.73 2.00
N TRP A 131 3.40 -14.70 1.94
CA TRP A 131 2.57 -13.83 2.76
C TRP A 131 2.82 -14.05 4.26
N ASN A 132 2.74 -15.30 4.72
CA ASN A 132 2.90 -15.65 6.13
C ASN A 132 4.32 -15.37 6.65
N ALA A 133 5.34 -15.53 5.80
CA ALA A 133 6.73 -15.23 6.16
C ALA A 133 7.07 -13.72 6.13
N ALA A 134 6.32 -12.91 5.37
CA ALA A 134 6.62 -11.49 5.19
C ALA A 134 6.21 -10.62 6.39
N ASP A 135 6.98 -9.55 6.62
CA ASP A 135 6.67 -8.53 7.61
C ASP A 135 5.37 -7.77 7.25
N PRO A 136 4.61 -7.25 8.24
CA PRO A 136 3.39 -6.49 7.98
C PRO A 136 3.55 -5.34 6.98
N ARG A 137 4.70 -4.65 7.00
CA ARG A 137 5.00 -3.57 6.03
C ARG A 137 5.12 -4.10 4.60
N ALA A 138 5.82 -5.22 4.42
CA ALA A 138 5.97 -5.85 3.11
C ALA A 138 4.61 -6.37 2.61
N ARG A 139 3.79 -6.95 3.50
CA ARG A 139 2.41 -7.36 3.19
C ARG A 139 1.53 -6.20 2.72
N ILE A 140 1.57 -5.07 3.42
CA ILE A 140 0.82 -3.86 3.05
C ILE A 140 1.26 -3.35 1.67
N ALA A 141 2.58 -3.25 1.44
CA ALA A 141 3.11 -2.81 0.16
C ALA A 141 2.70 -3.76 -0.98
N ALA A 142 2.80 -5.07 -0.76
CA ALA A 142 2.42 -6.08 -1.74
C ALA A 142 0.91 -6.07 -2.04
N LEU A 143 0.04 -5.79 -1.06
CA LEU A 143 -1.40 -5.62 -1.32
C LEU A 143 -1.69 -4.38 -2.18
N ILE A 144 -0.99 -3.27 -1.95
CA ILE A 144 -1.15 -2.07 -2.75
C ILE A 144 -0.73 -2.33 -4.19
N ASP A 145 0.43 -2.97 -4.39
CA ASP A 145 0.95 -3.33 -5.72
C ASP A 145 0.04 -4.34 -6.43
N ALA A 146 -0.46 -5.35 -5.71
CA ALA A 146 -1.43 -6.31 -6.21
C ALA A 146 -2.72 -5.65 -6.72
N ARG A 147 -3.20 -4.58 -6.06
CA ARG A 147 -4.35 -3.82 -6.57
C ARG A 147 -4.04 -3.20 -7.92
N GLU A 148 -2.89 -2.54 -8.06
CA GLU A 148 -2.49 -1.89 -9.31
C GLU A 148 -2.41 -2.88 -10.46
N HIS A 149 -1.89 -4.09 -10.23
CA HIS A 149 -1.89 -5.17 -11.22
C HIS A 149 -3.30 -5.62 -11.60
N ILE A 150 -4.19 -5.80 -10.62
CA ILE A 150 -5.57 -6.24 -10.87
C ILE A 150 -6.36 -5.17 -11.63
N CYS A 151 -6.17 -3.88 -11.31
CA CYS A 151 -6.83 -2.77 -12.01
C CYS A 151 -6.48 -2.67 -13.50
N GLN A 152 -5.34 -3.24 -13.94
CA GLN A 152 -4.98 -3.31 -15.37
C GLN A 152 -5.85 -4.30 -16.17
N LEU A 153 -6.61 -5.17 -15.50
CA LEU A 153 -7.51 -6.11 -16.16
C LEU A 153 -8.81 -5.42 -16.59
N SER A 154 -9.36 -5.85 -17.73
CA SER A 154 -10.66 -5.37 -18.20
C SER A 154 -11.78 -6.20 -17.57
N PHE A 155 -12.57 -5.54 -16.71
CA PHE A 155 -13.71 -6.16 -16.04
C PHE A 155 -15.00 -5.93 -16.81
N THR A 156 -15.80 -6.98 -16.88
CA THR A 156 -17.19 -6.91 -17.30
C THR A 156 -17.99 -7.65 -16.24
N PRO A 157 -18.59 -6.94 -15.26
CA PRO A 157 -19.46 -7.61 -14.31
C PRO A 157 -20.56 -8.34 -15.09
N LEU A 158 -20.90 -9.55 -14.65
CA LEU A 158 -21.82 -10.51 -15.32
C LEU A 158 -23.27 -10.00 -15.53
N ASN A 159 -23.51 -8.70 -15.39
CA ASN A 159 -24.82 -8.07 -15.57
C ASN A 159 -24.74 -6.70 -16.30
N ALA A 160 -23.61 -6.37 -16.94
CA ALA A 160 -23.61 -5.33 -17.96
C ALA A 160 -24.44 -5.88 -19.13
N GLY A 161 -25.55 -5.23 -19.50
CA GLY A 161 -26.62 -5.70 -20.40
C GLY A 161 -26.24 -6.06 -21.86
N VAL A 162 -25.14 -6.78 -22.03
CA VAL A 162 -24.51 -7.21 -23.29
C VAL A 162 -24.45 -8.74 -23.37
N ASN A 163 -24.79 -9.47 -22.29
CA ASN A 163 -24.90 -10.94 -22.31
C ASN A 163 -26.33 -11.39 -22.65
N TRP A 164 -26.69 -11.30 -23.93
CA TRP A 164 -27.96 -11.75 -24.51
C TRP A 164 -28.16 -13.29 -24.53
N GLY A 165 -27.51 -14.04 -23.63
CA GLY A 165 -27.51 -15.50 -23.69
C GLY A 165 -27.27 -16.25 -22.37
N GLN A 166 -27.14 -15.54 -21.25
CA GLN A 166 -27.02 -16.18 -19.93
C GLN A 166 -28.18 -15.89 -18.99
N ASP A 167 -29.10 -15.01 -19.39
CA ASP A 167 -30.34 -14.68 -18.69
C ASP A 167 -31.48 -15.69 -18.95
N SER A 168 -31.24 -16.77 -19.72
CA SER A 168 -32.23 -17.82 -19.99
C SER A 168 -32.13 -19.03 -19.05
N LEU A 169 -31.18 -19.03 -18.12
CA LEU A 169 -31.09 -20.05 -17.08
C LEU A 169 -31.48 -19.39 -15.76
N ASN A 170 -32.75 -19.59 -15.38
CA ASN A 170 -33.40 -19.19 -14.12
C ASN A 170 -32.67 -19.70 -12.85
N TYR A 171 -31.40 -19.36 -12.67
CA TYR A 171 -30.67 -19.53 -11.42
C TYR A 171 -30.40 -18.15 -10.83
N ILE A 172 -31.48 -17.51 -10.38
CA ILE A 172 -31.41 -16.38 -9.45
C ILE A 172 -31.69 -16.94 -8.05
N PRO A 173 -30.66 -17.03 -7.19
CA PRO A 173 -30.85 -16.62 -5.78
C PRO A 173 -29.57 -15.97 -5.19
N GLU A 174 -29.56 -14.87 -4.44
CA GLU A 174 -30.58 -14.14 -3.67
C GLU A 174 -30.30 -12.62 -3.72
N GLY A 175 -31.35 -11.83 -3.54
CA GLY A 175 -31.27 -10.38 -3.32
C GLY A 175 -31.72 -9.56 -4.51
N THR A 176 -33.02 -9.61 -4.80
CA THR A 176 -33.71 -8.74 -5.75
C THR A 176 -33.30 -7.28 -5.52
N ARG A 177 -32.40 -6.79 -6.35
CA ARG A 177 -32.42 -5.40 -6.76
C ARG A 177 -32.80 -5.45 -8.22
N SER A 178 -34.02 -4.99 -8.51
CA SER A 178 -34.19 -4.12 -9.67
C SER A 178 -32.96 -3.22 -9.66
N THR A 179 -31.99 -3.49 -10.52
CA THR A 179 -30.90 -2.56 -10.72
C THR A 179 -31.58 -1.40 -11.42
N ASN A 180 -32.10 -0.44 -10.63
CA ASN A 180 -32.04 0.94 -11.04
C ASN A 180 -30.65 1.09 -11.63
N TYR A 181 -30.60 1.24 -12.94
CA TYR A 181 -29.41 1.30 -13.75
C TYR A 181 -28.22 1.82 -12.93
N VAL A 182 -27.35 0.91 -12.51
CA VAL A 182 -25.92 1.23 -12.37
C VAL A 182 -25.29 0.96 -13.73
N GLY A 183 -25.95 1.43 -14.81
CA GLY A 183 -25.42 1.40 -16.17
C GLY A 183 -24.34 2.46 -16.36
N GLY A 184 -23.41 2.58 -15.41
CA GLY A 184 -22.42 3.65 -15.42
C GLY A 184 -21.23 3.50 -14.45
N LEU A 185 -21.25 2.61 -13.44
CA LEU A 185 -20.06 2.46 -12.56
C LEU A 185 -18.92 1.70 -13.23
N LEU A 186 -19.24 0.69 -14.04
CA LEU A 186 -18.29 -0.02 -14.87
C LEU A 186 -18.96 -0.26 -16.23
N SER A 187 -18.78 0.66 -17.18
CA SER A 187 -19.07 0.37 -18.59
C SER A 187 -18.27 -0.86 -19.05
N PRO A 188 -18.65 -1.54 -20.16
CA PRO A 188 -17.81 -2.60 -20.72
C PRO A 188 -16.38 -2.10 -20.92
N GLY A 189 -15.41 -2.69 -20.21
CA GLY A 189 -14.04 -2.17 -20.13
C GLY A 189 -13.78 -1.17 -18.99
N GLY A 190 -14.59 -1.19 -17.93
CA GLY A 190 -14.52 -0.28 -16.80
C GLY A 190 -13.24 -0.46 -15.98
N ASP A 191 -12.66 0.66 -15.57
CA ASP A 191 -11.42 0.74 -14.80
C ASP A 191 -11.74 0.81 -13.29
N LEU A 192 -11.32 -0.22 -12.54
CA LEU A 192 -11.50 -0.27 -11.09
C LEU A 192 -10.70 0.81 -10.35
N SER A 193 -9.68 1.40 -10.97
CA SER A 193 -8.85 2.44 -10.36
C SER A 193 -9.61 3.76 -10.11
N GLN A 194 -10.69 3.98 -10.87
CA GLN A 194 -11.46 5.23 -10.85
C GLN A 194 -12.60 5.22 -9.82
N LEU A 195 -12.85 4.09 -9.16
CA LEU A 195 -13.94 3.96 -8.20
C LEU A 195 -13.59 4.66 -6.88
N THR A 196 -14.55 5.40 -6.32
CA THR A 196 -14.46 5.89 -4.94
C THR A 196 -14.78 4.77 -3.94
N PRO A 197 -14.38 4.88 -2.66
CA PRO A 197 -14.74 3.89 -1.63
C PRO A 197 -16.25 3.64 -1.53
N ASP A 198 -17.06 4.69 -1.65
CA ASP A 198 -18.52 4.58 -1.63
C ASP A 198 -19.04 3.80 -2.84
N GLN A 199 -18.49 4.05 -4.04
CA GLN A 199 -18.86 3.33 -5.26
C GLN A 199 -18.40 1.87 -5.21
N PHE A 200 -17.22 1.60 -4.63
CA PHE A 200 -16.70 0.25 -4.44
C PHE A 200 -17.63 -0.59 -3.55
N SER A 201 -18.19 0.01 -2.49
CA SER A 201 -19.14 -0.67 -1.59
C SER A 201 -20.46 -1.09 -2.28
N GLN A 202 -20.77 -0.50 -3.43
CA GLN A 202 -21.97 -0.81 -4.23
C GLN A 202 -21.75 -1.99 -5.19
N LEU A 203 -20.52 -2.50 -5.32
CA LEU A 203 -20.22 -3.65 -6.17
C LEU A 203 -20.86 -4.93 -5.64
N PRO A 204 -21.12 -5.94 -6.50
CA PRO A 204 -21.68 -7.22 -6.06
C PRO A 204 -20.81 -7.90 -4.98
N PRO A 205 -21.38 -8.38 -3.86
CA PRO A 205 -20.60 -8.96 -2.76
C PRO A 205 -19.70 -10.14 -3.18
N ARG A 206 -20.17 -10.98 -4.11
CA ARG A 206 -19.35 -12.07 -4.67
C ARG A 206 -18.15 -11.57 -5.48
N PHE A 207 -18.31 -10.43 -6.17
CA PHE A 207 -17.22 -9.81 -6.92
C PHE A 207 -16.20 -9.18 -5.97
N ILE A 208 -16.65 -8.51 -4.91
CA ILE A 208 -15.77 -7.97 -3.86
C ILE A 208 -14.97 -9.11 -3.19
N ASP A 209 -15.63 -10.23 -2.85
CA ASP A 209 -14.96 -11.41 -2.28
C ASP A 209 -13.93 -12.02 -3.24
N ALA A 210 -14.26 -12.09 -4.54
CA ALA A 210 -13.32 -12.56 -5.56
C ALA A 210 -12.11 -11.61 -5.72
N LEU A 211 -12.32 -10.29 -5.69
CA LEU A 211 -11.26 -9.28 -5.72
C LEU A 211 -10.36 -9.39 -4.48
N ALA A 212 -10.93 -9.58 -3.29
CA ALA A 212 -10.17 -9.75 -2.06
C ALA A 212 -9.27 -10.99 -2.15
N LYS A 213 -9.84 -12.16 -2.51
CA LYS A 213 -9.04 -13.39 -2.67
C LYS A 213 -7.96 -13.26 -3.73
N ALA A 214 -8.27 -12.63 -4.86
CA ALA A 214 -7.31 -12.39 -5.93
C ALA A 214 -6.16 -11.49 -5.48
N GLN A 215 -6.45 -10.39 -4.78
CA GLN A 215 -5.45 -9.45 -4.29
C GLN A 215 -4.50 -10.09 -3.28
N LEU A 216 -5.02 -10.90 -2.35
CA LEU A 216 -4.18 -11.61 -1.38
C LEU A 216 -3.23 -12.59 -2.04
N VAL A 217 -3.75 -13.35 -3.00
CA VAL A 217 -3.00 -14.33 -3.77
C VAL A 217 -1.93 -13.67 -4.65
N GLU A 218 -2.26 -12.53 -5.25
CA GLU A 218 -1.33 -11.75 -6.05
C GLU A 218 -0.22 -11.17 -5.18
N ALA A 219 -0.57 -10.62 -4.01
CA ALA A 219 0.40 -10.11 -3.05
C ALA A 219 1.39 -11.20 -2.60
N ASP A 220 0.93 -12.42 -2.34
CA ASP A 220 1.80 -13.57 -2.05
C ASP A 220 2.75 -13.87 -3.21
N SER A 221 2.31 -13.77 -4.47
CA SER A 221 3.18 -13.98 -5.64
C SER A 221 4.23 -12.86 -5.83
N ILE A 222 3.87 -11.62 -5.50
CA ILE A 222 4.78 -10.46 -5.52
C ILE A 222 5.86 -10.65 -4.44
N LEU A 223 5.45 -11.04 -3.23
CA LEU A 223 6.35 -11.32 -2.11
C LEU A 223 7.27 -12.51 -2.38
N ALA A 224 6.77 -13.56 -3.05
CA ALA A 224 7.58 -14.71 -3.47
C ALA A 224 8.70 -14.32 -4.45
N GLY A 225 8.57 -13.19 -5.15
CA GLY A 225 9.60 -12.68 -6.06
C GLY A 225 9.87 -13.59 -7.24
N ASP A 226 8.85 -14.31 -7.71
CA ASP A 226 8.97 -15.55 -8.48
C ASP A 226 9.95 -15.45 -9.68
N SER A 227 11.13 -16.05 -9.50
CA SER A 227 12.23 -15.96 -10.45
C SER A 227 11.97 -16.79 -11.71
N VAL A 228 11.19 -17.87 -11.62
CA VAL A 228 11.00 -18.80 -12.74
C VAL A 228 9.95 -18.26 -13.72
N GLU A 229 8.78 -17.80 -13.25
CA GLU A 229 7.82 -17.15 -14.13
C GLU A 229 8.36 -15.84 -14.71
N ARG A 230 9.21 -15.11 -13.96
CA ARG A 230 9.93 -13.94 -14.48
C ARG A 230 10.93 -14.31 -15.57
N LYS A 231 11.82 -15.29 -15.34
CA LYS A 231 12.74 -15.82 -16.36
C LYS A 231 11.99 -16.29 -17.62
N ARG A 232 10.82 -16.90 -17.47
CA ARG A 232 9.99 -17.32 -18.61
C ARG A 232 9.33 -16.14 -19.34
N ARG A 233 8.89 -15.08 -18.64
CA ARG A 233 8.42 -13.83 -19.25
C ARG A 233 9.53 -13.11 -20.01
N ASP A 234 10.74 -13.16 -19.48
CA ASP A 234 11.95 -12.61 -20.10
C ASP A 234 12.40 -13.43 -21.33
N GLY A 235 11.73 -14.55 -21.61
CA GLY A 235 12.00 -15.38 -22.79
C GLY A 235 13.18 -16.32 -22.61
N LEU A 236 13.59 -16.62 -21.38
CA LEU A 236 14.66 -17.57 -21.09
C LEU A 236 14.19 -18.99 -21.47
N ILE A 237 14.84 -19.58 -22.48
CA ILE A 237 14.51 -20.93 -22.99
C ILE A 237 15.25 -22.01 -22.20
N GLN A 238 16.44 -21.69 -21.68
CA GLN A 238 17.28 -22.60 -20.94
C GLN A 238 18.01 -21.86 -19.83
N ASP A 239 17.97 -22.41 -18.62
CA ASP A 239 18.79 -21.96 -17.49
C ASP A 239 19.78 -23.07 -17.15
N VAL A 240 21.07 -22.74 -17.05
CA VAL A 240 22.13 -23.68 -16.70
C VAL A 240 22.80 -23.17 -15.43
N VAL A 241 22.62 -23.90 -14.33
CA VAL A 241 23.27 -23.61 -13.05
C VAL A 241 24.17 -24.78 -12.71
N GLY A 242 25.48 -24.58 -12.88
CA GLY A 242 26.47 -25.65 -12.73
C GLY A 242 26.23 -26.77 -13.74
N GLU A 243 25.95 -27.98 -13.25
CA GLU A 243 25.68 -29.17 -14.07
C GLU A 243 24.18 -29.37 -14.39
N SER A 244 23.29 -28.60 -13.75
CA SER A 244 21.85 -28.76 -13.92
C SER A 244 21.30 -27.80 -14.98
N SER A 245 20.75 -28.35 -16.06
CA SER A 245 20.05 -27.58 -17.09
C SER A 245 18.54 -27.75 -17.00
N GLN A 246 17.79 -26.65 -16.93
CA GLN A 246 16.33 -26.67 -17.07
C GLN A 246 15.96 -26.08 -18.44
N THR A 247 15.18 -26.83 -19.22
CA THR A 247 14.69 -26.38 -20.53
C THR A 247 13.21 -26.05 -20.43
N PHE A 248 12.82 -24.85 -20.84
CA PHE A 248 11.43 -24.40 -20.86
C PHE A 248 10.79 -24.65 -22.24
N ARG A 249 9.45 -24.82 -22.28
CA ARG A 249 8.72 -24.98 -23.56
C ARG A 249 8.97 -23.77 -24.47
N GLN A 250 9.15 -24.03 -25.76
CA GLN A 250 9.31 -22.99 -26.78
C GLN A 250 8.01 -22.17 -26.92
N GLY A 251 8.15 -20.84 -26.96
CA GLY A 251 7.08 -19.87 -27.10
C GLY A 251 6.94 -18.96 -25.88
N LYS A 252 6.88 -17.63 -26.11
CA LYS A 252 6.63 -16.64 -25.05
C LYS A 252 5.21 -16.84 -24.50
N PRO A 253 5.05 -17.18 -23.21
CA PRO A 253 3.71 -17.27 -22.61
C PRO A 253 2.97 -15.95 -22.74
N LEU A 254 1.63 -16.00 -22.74
CA LEU A 254 0.82 -14.79 -22.63
C LEU A 254 1.22 -14.05 -21.34
N ASP A 255 1.68 -12.82 -21.50
CA ASP A 255 2.07 -11.95 -20.39
C ASP A 255 0.82 -11.24 -19.86
N MET A 256 0.48 -11.54 -18.61
CA MET A 256 -0.66 -10.96 -17.92
C MET A 256 -0.13 -10.15 -16.73
N PRO A 257 -0.80 -9.06 -16.35
CA PRO A 257 -0.34 -8.21 -15.25
C PRO A 257 -0.41 -8.90 -13.88
N VAL A 258 -1.21 -9.97 -13.76
CA VAL A 258 -1.40 -10.73 -12.52
C VAL A 258 -0.95 -12.18 -12.66
N SER A 259 -0.64 -12.80 -11.53
CA SER A 259 -0.39 -14.23 -11.40
C SER A 259 -1.58 -15.07 -11.87
N ARG A 260 -1.29 -16.26 -12.39
CA ARG A 260 -2.34 -17.21 -12.84
C ARG A 260 -3.29 -17.61 -11.72
N ARG A 261 -2.81 -17.65 -10.47
CA ARG A 261 -3.64 -18.01 -9.31
C ARG A 261 -4.63 -16.90 -9.01
N ALA A 262 -4.20 -15.63 -9.03
CA ALA A 262 -5.11 -14.48 -8.88
C ALA A 262 -6.15 -14.45 -10.01
N LEU A 263 -5.71 -14.71 -11.24
CA LEU A 263 -6.58 -14.74 -12.42
C LEU A 263 -7.68 -15.80 -12.35
N ARG A 264 -7.45 -16.95 -11.69
CA ARG A 264 -8.47 -17.99 -11.49
C ARG A 264 -9.64 -17.51 -10.62
N TYR A 265 -9.40 -16.65 -9.63
CA TYR A 265 -10.47 -16.06 -8.83
C TYR A 265 -11.29 -15.02 -9.63
N LEU A 266 -10.64 -14.34 -10.58
CA LEU A 266 -11.25 -13.29 -11.40
C LEU A 266 -11.80 -13.78 -12.75
N SER A 267 -11.61 -15.06 -13.09
CA SER A 267 -11.87 -15.57 -14.45
C SER A 267 -13.31 -15.39 -14.92
N LEU A 268 -14.27 -15.34 -13.99
CA LEU A 268 -15.69 -15.13 -14.28
C LEU A 268 -16.05 -13.65 -14.56
N TYR A 269 -15.16 -12.72 -14.22
CA TYR A 269 -15.41 -11.28 -14.24
C TYR A 269 -14.54 -10.52 -15.26
N ILE A 270 -13.53 -11.17 -15.83
CA ILE A 270 -12.61 -10.57 -16.79
C ILE A 270 -13.01 -10.93 -18.22
N THR A 271 -12.78 -9.98 -19.14
CA THR A 271 -12.93 -10.24 -20.57
C THR A 271 -11.58 -10.14 -21.27
N PHE A 272 -11.22 -11.19 -22.00
CA PHE A 272 -9.99 -11.23 -22.80
C PHE A 272 -10.18 -10.69 -24.22
N ALA A 273 -11.42 -10.41 -24.62
CA ALA A 273 -11.77 -10.02 -25.98
C ALA A 273 -11.60 -8.51 -26.18
N LYS A 274 -10.38 -8.06 -26.49
CA LYS A 274 -10.20 -6.76 -27.13
C LYS A 274 -10.68 -6.87 -28.57
N ARG A 275 -11.96 -6.55 -28.82
CA ARG A 275 -12.52 -6.48 -30.18
C ARG A 275 -11.87 -5.32 -30.90
N ILE A 276 -10.79 -5.58 -31.65
CA ILE A 276 -10.25 -4.63 -32.62
C ILE A 276 -11.26 -4.60 -33.77
N GLY A 277 -12.11 -3.58 -33.79
CA GLY A 277 -12.95 -3.30 -34.94
C GLY A 277 -12.05 -3.04 -36.14
N ARG A 278 -12.19 -3.84 -37.20
CA ARG A 278 -11.66 -3.46 -38.50
C ARG A 278 -12.55 -2.32 -39.01
N GLY A 279 -11.99 -1.11 -39.06
CA GLY A 279 -12.56 -0.01 -39.84
C GLY A 279 -12.44 -0.29 -41.33
#